data_AF-I4DK16-F1
#
_entry.id   AF-I4DK16-F1
#
_cell.length_a   1.000
_cell.length_b   1.000
_cell.length_c   1.000
_cell.angle_alpha   90.00
_cell.angle_beta   90.00
_cell.angle_gamma   90.00
#
_symmetry.space_group_name_H-M   'P 1'
#
loop_
_entity.id
_entity.type
_entity.pdbx_description
1 polymer ?
#
loop_
_entity_poly.entity_id
_entity_poly.type
_entity_poly.pdbx_seq_one_letter_code
_entity_poly.pdbx_strand_id
1 'polypeptide(L)'
;MGPTADYFKNHSYFGLNEENIKFFEQGTLPCFDFDGKIFLDKKHHVSSTPDGNGGLYRALKTQGVLEDIKRRGVQHLHAHSVDNILTKVADPVFIGYCKSKNADCAAKVVSKSTPSEAVGVVCRVNGHYKVVEYSELTDEAAERRNPDGRLTFRAGNICNHYFSSEFLRKICDYETKLKLHVAKKKIPYVDENGVRQTPSEPNGIKLEKFIFDVFEFAEKFICLEVARDVEFSALKNSDAAKKDCPSTAKEDLLRLHRKYIREAGGVIQDNIDVEISPLLSYGGENLEDLVKNEVFTISPFHLKSIYESTTNGVNGNH
;
A
#
# COMPACT_ATOMS: atom_id res chain seq x y z
N MET A 1 14.87 -8.60 -17.52
CA MET A 1 13.90 -8.79 -16.42
C MET A 1 14.54 -8.20 -15.18
N GLY A 2 13.78 -7.43 -14.40
CA GLY A 2 14.29 -6.81 -13.17
C GLY A 2 14.26 -7.78 -11.98
N PRO A 3 14.83 -7.40 -10.82
CA PRO A 3 14.96 -8.27 -9.64
C PRO A 3 13.60 -8.82 -9.17
N THR A 4 12.52 -8.07 -9.31
CA THR A 4 11.16 -8.52 -8.98
C THR A 4 10.70 -9.69 -9.85
N ALA A 5 10.87 -9.58 -11.18
CA ALA A 5 10.44 -10.64 -12.10
C ALA A 5 11.27 -11.91 -11.89
N ASP A 6 12.59 -11.77 -11.66
CA ASP A 6 13.47 -12.89 -11.35
C ASP A 6 13.08 -13.56 -10.03
N TYR A 7 12.72 -12.78 -9.01
CA TYR A 7 12.25 -13.31 -7.73
C TYR A 7 10.97 -14.14 -7.89
N PHE A 8 9.97 -13.64 -8.61
CA PHE A 8 8.73 -14.40 -8.89
C PHE A 8 9.03 -15.68 -9.66
N LYS A 9 9.85 -15.61 -10.71
CA LYS A 9 10.24 -16.78 -11.52
C LYS A 9 10.97 -17.84 -10.67
N ASN A 10 11.90 -17.42 -9.82
CA ASN A 10 12.65 -18.32 -8.93
C ASN A 10 11.78 -18.98 -7.85
N HIS A 11 10.60 -18.42 -7.56
CA HIS A 11 9.62 -18.97 -6.61
C HIS A 11 8.39 -19.56 -7.32
N SER A 12 8.51 -19.90 -8.62
CA SER A 12 7.41 -20.48 -9.41
C SER A 12 6.10 -19.69 -9.30
N TYR A 13 6.23 -18.36 -9.29
CA TYR A 13 5.11 -17.40 -9.17
C TYR A 13 4.22 -17.63 -7.94
N PHE A 14 4.74 -18.28 -6.90
CA PHE A 14 3.99 -18.66 -5.69
C PHE A 14 2.75 -19.53 -5.98
N GLY A 15 2.76 -20.25 -7.11
CA GLY A 15 1.65 -21.09 -7.59
C GLY A 15 0.61 -20.38 -8.46
N LEU A 16 0.79 -19.10 -8.72
CA LEU A 16 -0.07 -18.37 -9.64
C LEU A 16 0.36 -18.61 -11.09
N ASN A 17 -0.60 -18.65 -12.01
CA ASN A 17 -0.27 -18.73 -13.44
C ASN A 17 0.50 -17.47 -13.88
N GLU A 18 1.66 -17.67 -14.50
CA GLU A 18 2.51 -16.59 -15.01
C GLU A 18 1.74 -15.62 -15.94
N GLU A 19 0.86 -16.16 -16.79
CA GLU A 19 0.03 -15.36 -17.71
C GLU A 19 -0.94 -14.39 -17.00
N ASN A 20 -1.21 -14.60 -15.71
CA ASN A 20 -2.07 -13.74 -14.89
C ASN A 20 -1.27 -12.71 -14.08
N ILE A 21 0.06 -12.72 -14.18
CA ILE A 21 0.94 -11.76 -13.53
C ILE A 21 1.52 -10.82 -14.58
N LYS A 22 1.10 -9.55 -14.54
CA LYS A 22 1.60 -8.53 -15.44
C LYS A 22 2.58 -7.60 -14.71
N PHE A 23 3.86 -7.74 -15.02
CA PHE A 23 4.87 -6.74 -14.64
C PHE A 23 4.83 -5.57 -15.61
N PHE A 24 4.96 -4.35 -15.07
CA PHE A 24 5.11 -3.11 -15.83
C PHE A 24 5.87 -2.10 -14.98
N GLU A 25 6.53 -1.14 -15.64
CA GLU A 25 7.34 -0.11 -14.97
C GLU A 25 6.66 1.26 -15.08
N GLN A 26 6.77 2.03 -14.00
CA GLN A 26 6.40 3.44 -14.00
C GLN A 26 7.49 4.31 -14.62
N GLY A 27 7.15 5.58 -14.85
CA GLY A 27 8.09 6.54 -15.40
C GLY A 27 9.14 6.99 -14.39
N THR A 28 10.06 7.81 -14.88
CA THR A 28 10.96 8.58 -14.02
C THR A 28 10.89 10.05 -14.40
N LEU A 29 11.21 10.90 -13.43
CA LEU A 29 11.40 12.33 -13.63
C LEU A 29 12.83 12.71 -13.26
N PRO A 30 13.45 13.68 -13.96
CA PRO A 30 14.74 14.21 -13.57
C PRO A 30 14.66 14.90 -12.20
N CYS A 31 15.77 14.87 -11.48
CA CYS A 31 15.97 15.67 -10.28
C CYS A 31 16.44 17.08 -10.67
N PHE A 32 15.96 18.09 -9.95
CA PHE A 32 16.30 19.49 -10.23
C PHE A 32 17.01 20.13 -9.06
N ASP A 33 17.95 21.05 -9.32
CA ASP A 33 18.39 22.01 -8.31
C ASP A 33 17.30 23.07 -8.05
N PHE A 34 17.56 23.99 -7.12
CA PHE A 34 16.59 25.04 -6.78
C PHE A 34 16.42 26.12 -7.86
N ASP A 35 17.35 26.20 -8.82
CA ASP A 35 17.27 27.09 -9.98
C ASP A 35 16.56 26.44 -11.18
N GLY A 36 16.12 25.17 -11.04
CA GLY A 36 15.43 24.41 -12.07
C GLY A 36 16.35 23.73 -13.08
N LYS A 37 17.66 23.63 -12.81
CA LYS A 37 18.59 22.86 -13.65
C LYS A 37 18.54 21.38 -13.28
N ILE A 38 18.69 20.53 -14.28
CA ILE A 38 18.69 19.07 -14.10
C ILE A 38 20.04 18.62 -13.53
N PHE A 39 20.00 17.77 -12.51
CA PHE A 39 21.20 17.13 -11.98
C PHE A 39 21.71 16.01 -12.90
N LEU A 40 23.03 15.90 -12.99
CA LEU A 40 23.71 14.71 -13.51
C LEU A 40 24.13 13.82 -12.33
N ASP A 41 23.77 12.53 -12.32
CA ASP A 41 24.29 11.55 -11.35
C ASP A 41 25.70 11.05 -11.75
N LYS A 42 25.96 11.03 -13.07
CA LYS A 42 27.29 10.80 -13.69
C LYS A 42 27.46 11.76 -14.86
N LYS A 43 28.70 11.97 -15.33
CA LYS A 43 29.02 12.87 -16.47
C LYS A 43 28.14 12.66 -17.72
N HIS A 44 27.64 11.44 -17.92
CA HIS A 44 26.81 11.02 -19.06
C HIS A 44 25.44 10.47 -18.63
N HIS A 45 25.01 10.70 -17.38
CA HIS A 45 23.77 10.14 -16.84
C HIS A 45 23.01 11.16 -16.02
N VAL A 46 21.78 11.46 -16.44
CA VAL A 46 20.85 12.33 -15.71
C VAL A 46 20.42 11.67 -14.42
N SER A 47 20.48 12.41 -13.31
CA SER A 47 19.89 11.99 -12.05
C SER A 47 18.37 11.97 -12.20
N SER A 48 17.76 10.81 -12.04
CA SER A 48 16.31 10.63 -12.14
C SER A 48 15.78 9.80 -10.98
N THR A 49 14.50 9.97 -10.70
CA THR A 49 13.78 9.28 -9.62
C THR A 49 12.45 8.79 -10.17
N PRO A 50 11.85 7.73 -9.62
CA PRO A 50 10.50 7.35 -9.99
C PRO A 50 9.53 8.52 -9.77
N ASP A 51 8.52 8.65 -10.64
CA ASP A 51 7.63 9.81 -10.75
C ASP A 51 6.50 9.86 -9.71
N GLY A 52 6.69 9.19 -8.57
CA GLY A 52 5.69 8.99 -7.51
C GLY A 52 4.67 7.91 -7.85
N ASN A 53 3.92 7.44 -6.85
CA ASN A 53 2.93 6.36 -7.05
C ASN A 53 1.73 6.79 -7.93
N GLY A 54 1.51 8.09 -8.14
CA GLY A 54 0.57 8.63 -9.13
C GLY A 54 1.05 8.47 -10.58
N GLY A 55 2.33 8.16 -10.82
CA GLY A 55 2.84 7.75 -12.13
C GLY A 55 2.19 6.47 -12.67
N LEU A 56 1.51 5.72 -11.78
CA LEU A 56 0.66 4.57 -12.11
C LEU A 56 -0.25 4.83 -13.32
N TYR A 57 -0.96 5.96 -13.35
CA TYR A 57 -1.97 6.21 -14.38
C TYR A 57 -1.38 6.31 -15.78
N ARG A 58 -0.20 6.95 -15.89
CA ARG A 58 0.55 7.01 -17.15
C ARG A 58 1.05 5.63 -17.52
N ALA A 59 1.65 4.91 -16.56
CA ALA A 59 2.21 3.58 -16.77
C ALA A 59 1.16 2.58 -17.27
N LEU A 60 -0.03 2.57 -16.65
CA LEU A 60 -1.14 1.71 -17.06
C LEU A 60 -1.52 1.89 -18.53
N LYS A 61 -1.50 3.13 -19.01
CA LYS A 61 -1.82 3.47 -20.40
C LYS A 61 -0.67 3.11 -21.34
N THR A 62 0.56 3.55 -21.04
CA THR A 62 1.70 3.39 -21.95
C THR A 62 2.23 1.95 -22.02
N GLN A 63 2.04 1.16 -20.97
CA GLN A 63 2.47 -0.24 -20.88
C GLN A 63 1.37 -1.24 -21.32
N GLY A 64 0.23 -0.73 -21.82
CA GLY A 64 -0.87 -1.56 -22.32
C GLY A 64 -1.65 -2.34 -21.25
N VAL A 65 -1.46 -2.02 -19.96
CA VAL A 65 -2.17 -2.67 -18.85
C VAL A 65 -3.66 -2.32 -18.87
N LEU A 66 -4.00 -1.09 -19.26
CA LEU A 66 -5.40 -0.67 -19.38
C LEU A 66 -6.17 -1.46 -20.45
N GLU A 67 -5.52 -1.79 -21.56
CA GLU A 67 -6.08 -2.66 -22.60
C GLU A 67 -6.17 -4.12 -22.15
N ASP A 68 -5.24 -4.58 -21.31
CA ASP A 68 -5.29 -5.89 -20.68
C ASP A 68 -6.51 -6.04 -19.75
N ILE A 69 -6.70 -5.06 -18.86
CA ILE A 69 -7.86 -4.96 -17.96
C ILE A 69 -9.16 -5.02 -18.76
N LYS A 70 -9.25 -4.25 -19.86
CA LYS A 70 -10.41 -4.24 -20.75
C LYS A 70 -10.62 -5.58 -21.44
N ARG A 71 -9.57 -6.17 -22.02
CA ARG A 71 -9.63 -7.45 -22.74
C ARG A 71 -10.07 -8.60 -21.84
N ARG A 72 -9.63 -8.60 -20.58
CA ARG A 72 -10.04 -9.58 -19.55
C ARG A 72 -11.42 -9.33 -18.95
N GLY A 73 -12.05 -8.19 -19.27
CA GLY A 73 -13.36 -7.82 -18.71
C GLY A 73 -13.33 -7.49 -17.22
N VAL A 74 -12.18 -7.08 -16.67
CA VAL A 74 -12.05 -6.73 -15.24
C VAL A 74 -12.83 -5.46 -14.96
N GLN A 75 -13.76 -5.53 -13.99
CA GLN A 75 -14.64 -4.41 -13.63
C GLN A 75 -14.17 -3.64 -12.40
N HIS A 76 -13.45 -4.32 -11.49
CA HIS A 76 -13.12 -3.86 -10.16
C HIS A 76 -11.61 -4.03 -9.93
N LEU A 77 -10.95 -2.96 -9.51
CA LEU A 77 -9.52 -2.96 -9.24
C LEU A 77 -9.25 -2.56 -7.81
N HIS A 78 -8.39 -3.32 -7.14
CA HIS A 78 -7.89 -3.04 -5.81
C HIS A 78 -6.41 -2.66 -5.92
N ALA A 79 -6.08 -1.42 -5.61
CA ALA A 79 -4.72 -0.92 -5.57
C ALA A 79 -4.27 -0.79 -4.12
N HIS A 80 -3.08 -1.30 -3.79
CA HIS A 80 -2.54 -1.21 -2.44
C HIS A 80 -1.02 -0.99 -2.44
N SER A 81 -0.49 -0.47 -1.33
CA SER A 81 0.95 -0.43 -1.08
C SER A 81 1.50 -1.83 -0.79
N VAL A 82 2.76 -2.08 -1.17
CA VAL A 82 3.45 -3.37 -0.96
C VAL A 82 3.87 -3.60 0.50
N ASP A 83 3.98 -2.53 1.29
CA ASP A 83 4.63 -2.54 2.60
C ASP A 83 3.70 -2.73 3.80
N ASN A 84 2.45 -3.14 3.59
CA ASN A 84 1.53 -3.46 4.66
C ASN A 84 1.33 -4.97 4.77
N ILE A 85 1.89 -5.58 5.83
CA ILE A 85 1.85 -7.03 6.07
C ILE A 85 0.44 -7.56 6.33
N LEU A 86 -0.48 -6.70 6.80
CA LEU A 86 -1.87 -7.05 7.10
C LEU A 86 -2.83 -6.76 5.94
N THR A 87 -2.31 -6.46 4.74
CA THR A 87 -3.16 -6.12 3.59
C THR A 87 -4.04 -7.31 3.21
N LYS A 88 -5.36 -7.11 3.30
CA LYS A 88 -6.35 -8.01 2.68
C LYS A 88 -6.39 -7.80 1.17
N VAL A 89 -5.50 -8.50 0.45
CA VAL A 89 -5.43 -8.44 -1.01
C VAL A 89 -6.75 -8.91 -1.61
N ALA A 90 -7.35 -8.08 -2.45
CA ALA A 90 -8.65 -8.31 -3.09
C ALA A 90 -9.80 -8.56 -2.08
N ASP A 91 -9.82 -7.79 -0.97
CA ASP A 91 -10.84 -7.91 0.07
C ASP A 91 -12.28 -7.90 -0.50
N PRO A 92 -13.02 -9.01 -0.37
CA PRO A 92 -14.38 -9.11 -0.89
C PRO A 92 -15.36 -8.18 -0.18
N VAL A 93 -15.13 -7.85 1.10
CA VAL A 93 -16.00 -6.92 1.84
C VAL A 93 -15.88 -5.51 1.26
N PHE A 94 -14.65 -5.05 1.04
CA PHE A 94 -14.41 -3.73 0.46
C PHE A 94 -14.92 -3.62 -0.99
N ILE A 95 -14.57 -4.58 -1.84
CA ILE A 95 -15.00 -4.59 -3.24
C ILE A 95 -16.52 -4.72 -3.33
N GLY A 96 -17.11 -5.64 -2.55
CA GLY A 96 -18.56 -5.84 -2.49
C GLY A 96 -19.30 -4.60 -2.00
N TYR A 97 -18.78 -3.92 -0.97
CA TYR A 97 -19.35 -2.67 -0.48
C TYR A 97 -19.31 -1.57 -1.55
N CYS A 98 -18.15 -1.37 -2.21
CA CYS A 98 -18.01 -0.41 -3.30
C CYS A 98 -18.99 -0.70 -4.45
N LYS A 99 -19.12 -1.97 -4.85
CA LYS A 99 -20.09 -2.41 -5.86
C LYS A 99 -21.53 -2.14 -5.43
N SER A 100 -21.91 -2.50 -4.19
CA SER A 100 -23.28 -2.32 -3.67
C SER A 100 -23.71 -0.86 -3.64
N LYS A 101 -22.74 0.04 -3.51
CA LYS A 101 -22.94 1.48 -3.53
C LYS A 101 -22.69 2.09 -4.90
N ASN A 102 -22.39 1.31 -5.94
CA ASN A 102 -22.04 1.83 -7.28
C ASN A 102 -20.93 2.89 -7.23
N ALA A 103 -19.93 2.69 -6.37
CA ALA A 103 -18.80 3.58 -6.25
C ALA A 103 -17.86 3.46 -7.46
N ASP A 104 -17.31 4.59 -7.88
CA ASP A 104 -16.32 4.67 -8.94
C ASP A 104 -14.89 4.69 -8.39
N CYS A 105 -14.71 5.25 -7.19
CA CYS A 105 -13.46 5.29 -6.43
C CYS A 105 -13.72 5.10 -4.93
N ALA A 106 -12.81 4.46 -4.20
CA ALA A 106 -12.89 4.42 -2.74
C ALA A 106 -11.51 4.30 -2.08
N ALA A 107 -11.43 4.68 -0.81
CA ALA A 107 -10.27 4.46 0.04
C ALA A 107 -10.65 3.69 1.30
N LYS A 108 -9.83 2.70 1.68
CA LYS A 108 -9.81 2.22 3.06
C LYS A 108 -8.99 3.17 3.91
N VAL A 109 -9.45 3.36 5.13
CA VAL A 109 -8.78 4.19 6.14
C VAL A 109 -8.77 3.48 7.48
N VAL A 110 -7.82 3.85 8.33
CA VAL A 110 -7.84 3.52 9.75
C VAL A 110 -8.05 4.80 10.56
N SER A 111 -8.64 4.68 11.75
CA SER A 111 -8.67 5.84 12.64
C SER A 111 -7.24 6.25 13.00
N LYS A 112 -6.94 7.52 12.78
CA LYS A 112 -5.73 8.18 13.27
C LYS A 112 -5.73 8.12 14.80
N SER A 113 -4.62 7.68 15.38
CA SER A 113 -4.48 7.43 16.81
C SER A 113 -4.12 8.69 17.61
N THR A 114 -3.29 9.57 17.02
CA THR A 114 -2.86 10.83 17.64
C THR A 114 -2.86 11.97 16.62
N PRO A 115 -2.97 13.25 17.03
CA PRO A 115 -2.81 14.39 16.13
C PRO A 115 -1.49 14.36 15.34
N SER A 116 -0.42 13.87 15.96
CA SER A 116 0.95 13.83 15.40
C SER A 116 1.27 12.61 14.55
N GLU A 117 0.33 11.67 14.37
CA GLU A 117 0.56 10.52 13.49
C GLU A 117 0.83 10.99 12.05
N ALA A 118 1.99 10.60 11.50
CA ALA A 118 2.44 10.96 10.15
C ALA A 118 1.71 10.15 9.07
N VAL A 119 0.42 10.42 8.94
CA VAL A 119 -0.47 9.79 7.95
C VAL A 119 -1.33 10.87 7.29
N GLY A 120 -1.43 10.82 5.96
CA GLY A 120 -2.37 11.65 5.22
C GLY A 120 -3.82 11.35 5.61
N VAL A 121 -4.68 12.36 5.61
CA VAL A 121 -6.10 12.20 6.01
C VAL A 121 -7.02 12.38 4.82
N VAL A 122 -7.96 11.46 4.64
CA VAL A 122 -9.03 11.59 3.66
C VAL A 122 -10.03 12.62 4.16
N CYS A 123 -10.23 13.69 3.40
CA CYS A 123 -11.15 14.76 3.76
C CYS A 123 -11.79 15.38 2.51
N ARG A 124 -12.62 16.41 2.71
CA ARG A 124 -13.18 17.22 1.62
C ARG A 124 -12.60 18.63 1.66
N VAL A 125 -12.06 19.07 0.53
CA VAL A 125 -11.55 20.43 0.32
C VAL A 125 -12.29 21.02 -0.86
N ASN A 126 -12.98 22.15 -0.65
CA ASN A 126 -13.82 22.82 -1.67
C ASN A 126 -14.82 21.88 -2.35
N GLY A 127 -15.45 20.98 -1.58
CA GLY A 127 -16.44 20.02 -2.08
C GLY A 127 -15.87 18.73 -2.68
N HIS A 128 -14.56 18.66 -2.94
CA HIS A 128 -13.92 17.49 -3.54
C HIS A 128 -13.21 16.63 -2.49
N TYR A 129 -13.28 15.31 -2.65
CA TYR A 129 -12.52 14.38 -1.82
C TYR A 129 -11.04 14.43 -2.18
N LYS A 130 -10.18 14.50 -1.15
CA LYS A 130 -8.72 14.52 -1.27
C LYS A 130 -8.09 13.78 -0.11
N VAL A 131 -6.81 13.44 -0.25
CA VAL A 131 -5.94 13.18 0.89
C VAL A 131 -5.13 14.45 1.12
N VAL A 132 -5.14 14.96 2.34
CA VAL A 132 -4.23 16.02 2.76
C VAL A 132 -3.11 15.36 3.53
N GLU A 133 -1.88 15.50 3.04
CA GLU A 133 -0.71 14.90 3.68
C GLU A 133 -0.45 15.52 5.06
N TYR A 134 0.16 14.74 5.96
CA TYR A 134 0.39 15.18 7.33
C TYR A 134 1.27 16.44 7.40
N SER A 135 2.17 16.63 6.43
CA SER A 135 3.01 17.82 6.30
C SER A 135 2.27 19.06 5.79
N GLU A 136 1.03 18.91 5.33
CA GLU A 136 0.17 19.98 4.80
C GLU A 136 -0.98 20.35 5.76
N LEU A 137 -1.18 19.57 6.83
CA LEU A 137 -2.13 19.88 7.90
C LEU A 137 -1.55 20.93 8.86
N THR A 138 -2.36 21.93 9.21
CA THR A 138 -2.03 22.83 10.31
C THR A 138 -2.21 22.13 11.65
N ASP A 139 -1.46 22.57 12.68
CA ASP A 139 -1.60 22.03 14.04
C ASP A 139 -3.05 22.14 14.55
N GLU A 140 -3.70 23.27 14.29
CA GLU A 140 -5.12 23.47 14.64
C GLU A 140 -6.03 22.42 13.98
N ALA A 141 -5.81 22.10 12.70
CA ALA A 141 -6.60 21.08 12.01
C ALA A 141 -6.27 19.68 12.53
N ALA A 142 -5.01 19.38 12.79
CA ALA A 142 -4.56 18.08 13.29
C ALA A 142 -5.10 17.78 14.70
N GLU A 143 -5.23 18.79 15.55
CA GLU A 143 -5.72 18.67 16.92
C GLU A 143 -7.24 18.82 17.06
N ARG A 144 -7.93 19.29 16.01
CA ARG A 144 -9.38 19.53 16.03
C ARG A 144 -10.15 18.25 16.39
N ARG A 145 -11.10 18.39 17.31
CA ARG A 145 -11.96 17.30 17.79
C ARG A 145 -13.43 17.62 17.59
N ASN A 146 -14.21 16.56 17.35
CA ASN A 146 -15.66 16.60 17.38
C ASN A 146 -16.17 16.62 18.85
N PRO A 147 -17.46 16.91 19.09
CA PRO A 147 -18.03 16.89 20.44
C PRO A 147 -17.90 15.55 21.18
N ASP A 148 -17.73 14.45 20.45
CA ASP A 148 -17.49 13.11 21.01
C ASP A 148 -16.02 12.85 21.40
N GLY A 149 -15.16 13.86 21.30
CA GLY A 149 -13.74 13.80 21.63
C GLY A 149 -12.84 13.18 20.56
N ARG A 150 -13.40 12.58 19.50
CA ARG A 150 -12.62 12.01 18.39
C ARG A 150 -12.03 13.12 17.52
N LEU A 151 -10.88 12.87 16.92
CA LEU A 151 -10.30 13.78 15.93
C LEU A 151 -11.30 13.99 14.78
N THR A 152 -11.47 15.25 14.36
CA THR A 152 -12.32 15.60 13.22
C THR A 152 -11.74 15.01 11.94
N PHE A 153 -10.42 15.16 11.74
CA PHE A 153 -9.69 14.58 10.61
C PHE A 153 -8.99 13.28 11.02
N ARG A 154 -9.78 12.22 11.24
CA ARG A 154 -9.29 10.92 11.70
C ARG A 154 -9.12 9.86 10.63
N ALA A 155 -9.60 10.09 9.41
CA ALA A 155 -9.61 9.09 8.34
C ALA A 155 -8.22 8.92 7.73
N GLY A 156 -7.33 8.20 8.44
CA GLY A 156 -5.94 8.00 8.05
C GLY A 156 -5.82 7.09 6.83
N ASN A 157 -5.27 7.63 5.74
CA ASN A 157 -5.04 6.92 4.49
C ASN A 157 -4.01 5.80 4.68
N ILE A 158 -4.38 4.57 4.33
CA ILE A 158 -3.47 3.41 4.37
C ILE A 158 -3.00 2.95 2.98
N CYS A 159 -3.14 3.81 1.97
CA CYS A 159 -2.78 3.53 0.58
C CYS A 159 -3.44 2.24 0.06
N ASN A 160 -4.72 2.06 0.37
CA ASN A 160 -5.53 0.93 -0.07
C ASN A 160 -6.83 1.47 -0.70
N HIS A 161 -6.99 1.24 -2.00
CA HIS A 161 -7.93 1.95 -2.85
C HIS A 161 -8.70 0.98 -3.75
N TYR A 162 -9.94 1.34 -4.03
CA TYR A 162 -10.75 0.69 -5.04
C TYR A 162 -10.94 1.67 -6.20
N PHE A 163 -10.83 1.16 -7.42
CA PHE A 163 -11.19 1.85 -8.64
C PHE A 163 -12.11 0.97 -9.48
N SER A 164 -13.21 1.53 -9.98
CA SER A 164 -13.92 0.92 -11.09
C SER A 164 -13.06 0.98 -12.35
N SER A 165 -13.18 -0.01 -13.23
CA SER A 165 -12.42 0.00 -14.49
C SER A 165 -12.73 1.21 -15.37
N GLU A 166 -13.97 1.73 -15.30
CA GLU A 166 -14.41 2.91 -16.03
C GLU A 166 -13.74 4.19 -15.50
N PHE A 167 -13.75 4.36 -14.18
CA PHE A 167 -13.05 5.46 -13.54
C PHE A 167 -11.56 5.43 -13.87
N LEU A 168 -10.91 4.27 -13.76
CA LEU A 168 -9.49 4.14 -14.04
C LEU A 168 -9.14 4.53 -15.49
N ARG A 169 -9.98 4.13 -16.48
CA ARG A 169 -9.82 4.58 -17.87
C ARG A 169 -9.92 6.09 -18.01
N LYS A 170 -10.93 6.72 -17.42
CA LYS A 170 -11.13 8.18 -17.42
C LYS A 170 -9.93 8.92 -16.80
N ILE A 171 -9.42 8.42 -15.69
CA ILE A 171 -8.30 9.03 -14.96
C ILE A 171 -6.97 8.91 -15.72
N CYS A 172 -6.73 7.81 -16.44
CA CYS A 172 -5.55 7.68 -17.30
C CYS A 172 -5.48 8.78 -18.38
N ASP A 173 -6.60 9.38 -18.78
CA ASP A 173 -6.63 10.53 -19.69
C ASP A 173 -6.49 11.88 -18.96
N TYR A 174 -6.70 11.92 -17.65
CA TYR A 174 -6.59 13.12 -16.82
C TYR A 174 -5.28 13.19 -16.03
N GLU A 175 -4.39 12.20 -16.21
CA GLU A 175 -3.09 12.12 -15.52
C GLU A 175 -2.28 13.42 -15.64
N THR A 176 -2.34 14.12 -16.78
CA THR A 176 -1.63 15.38 -16.99
C THR A 176 -2.16 16.54 -16.16
N LYS A 177 -3.37 16.42 -15.59
CA LYS A 177 -3.98 17.39 -14.68
C LYS A 177 -3.56 17.17 -13.22
N LEU A 178 -2.94 16.03 -12.89
CA LEU A 178 -2.48 15.76 -11.54
C LEU A 178 -1.34 16.69 -11.15
N LYS A 179 -1.41 17.16 -9.90
CA LYS A 179 -0.42 18.05 -9.32
C LYS A 179 0.92 17.33 -9.19
N LEU A 180 1.99 18.10 -9.40
CA LEU A 180 3.34 17.67 -9.05
C LEU A 180 3.63 18.14 -7.63
N HIS A 181 3.95 17.20 -6.75
CA HIS A 181 4.38 17.45 -5.39
C HIS A 181 5.90 17.58 -5.36
N VAL A 182 6.39 18.53 -4.56
CA VAL A 182 7.80 18.89 -4.49
C VAL A 182 8.40 18.39 -3.19
N ALA A 183 9.40 17.51 -3.28
CA ALA A 183 10.15 17.03 -2.12
C ALA A 183 11.60 17.53 -2.15
N LYS A 184 12.00 18.34 -1.16
CA LYS A 184 13.40 18.76 -0.98
C LYS A 184 14.25 17.57 -0.52
N LYS A 185 15.34 17.28 -1.22
CA LYS A 185 16.18 16.10 -0.95
C LYS A 185 17.67 16.43 -1.09
N LYS A 186 18.49 15.60 -0.45
CA LYS A 186 19.94 15.51 -0.65
C LYS A 186 20.17 14.63 -1.89
N ILE A 187 20.50 15.24 -3.02
CA ILE A 187 20.62 14.56 -4.31
C ILE A 187 22.10 14.53 -4.70
N PRO A 188 22.75 13.35 -4.69
CA PRO A 188 24.09 13.21 -5.24
C PRO A 188 24.14 13.68 -6.69
N TYR A 189 25.21 14.40 -7.05
CA TYR A 189 25.34 15.02 -8.36
C TYR A 189 26.80 15.10 -8.81
N VAL A 190 27.02 15.39 -10.09
CA VAL A 190 28.32 15.71 -10.66
C VAL A 190 28.47 17.22 -10.80
N ASP A 191 29.54 17.77 -10.24
CA ASP A 191 29.86 19.20 -10.32
C ASP A 191 30.49 19.61 -11.67
N GLU A 192 30.79 20.89 -11.80
CA GLU A 192 31.42 21.48 -12.99
C GLU A 192 32.81 20.92 -13.33
N ASN A 193 33.52 20.38 -12.34
CA ASN A 193 34.82 19.71 -12.54
C ASN A 193 34.65 18.23 -12.91
N GLY A 194 33.40 17.75 -12.94
CA GLY A 194 33.09 16.37 -13.26
C GLY A 194 33.30 15.41 -12.10
N VAL A 195 33.32 15.90 -10.85
CA VAL A 195 33.48 15.09 -9.63
C VAL A 195 32.11 14.82 -9.00
N ARG A 196 31.88 13.58 -8.57
CA ARG A 196 30.61 13.19 -7.93
C ARG A 196 30.60 13.62 -6.46
N GLN A 197 29.62 14.44 -6.10
CA GLN A 197 29.42 15.00 -4.78
C GLN A 197 28.27 14.31 -4.05
N THR A 198 28.39 14.20 -2.73
CA THR A 198 27.30 13.76 -1.85
C THR A 198 26.98 14.90 -0.89
N PRO A 199 25.84 15.59 -1.07
CA PRO A 199 25.55 16.80 -0.31
C PRO A 199 25.19 16.50 1.15
N SER A 200 25.64 17.36 2.07
CA SER A 200 25.30 17.28 3.49
C SER A 200 23.95 17.88 3.82
N GLU A 201 23.44 18.81 2.99
CA GLU A 201 22.14 19.48 3.13
C GLU A 201 21.30 19.36 1.85
N PRO A 202 19.96 19.52 1.90
CA PRO A 202 19.12 19.47 0.71
C PRO A 202 19.59 20.48 -0.36
N ASN A 203 19.94 20.00 -1.54
CA ASN A 203 20.48 20.78 -2.65
C ASN A 203 19.53 20.83 -3.87
N GLY A 204 18.38 20.15 -3.80
CA GLY A 204 17.39 20.24 -4.86
C GLY A 204 16.08 19.52 -4.53
N ILE A 205 15.30 19.28 -5.57
CA ILE A 205 13.94 18.77 -5.50
C ILE A 205 13.74 17.51 -6.34
N LYS A 206 12.85 16.66 -5.84
CA LYS A 206 12.20 15.57 -6.58
C LYS A 206 10.74 15.93 -6.81
N LEU A 207 10.22 15.53 -7.96
CA LEU A 207 8.82 15.72 -8.33
C LEU A 207 8.11 14.37 -8.30
N GLU A 208 6.95 14.33 -7.64
CA GLU A 208 6.16 13.10 -7.49
C GLU A 208 4.67 13.41 -7.73
N LYS A 209 3.95 12.46 -8.34
CA LYS A 209 2.48 12.45 -8.33
C LYS A 209 2.00 11.48 -7.26
N PHE A 210 0.85 11.77 -6.65
CA PHE A 210 0.24 10.85 -5.70
C PHE A 210 -0.96 10.12 -6.28
N ILE A 211 -1.05 8.82 -5.99
CA ILE A 211 -2.12 7.94 -6.46
C ILE A 211 -3.50 8.46 -6.05
N PHE A 212 -3.62 9.04 -4.86
CA PHE A 212 -4.90 9.51 -4.32
C PHE A 212 -5.32 10.90 -4.79
N ASP A 213 -4.49 11.64 -5.54
CA ASP A 213 -4.86 12.95 -6.07
C ASP A 213 -6.05 12.87 -7.04
N VAL A 214 -6.35 11.67 -7.55
CA VAL A 214 -7.48 11.44 -8.45
C VAL A 214 -8.83 11.44 -7.75
N PHE A 215 -8.87 11.38 -6.42
CA PHE A 215 -10.12 11.33 -5.64
C PHE A 215 -11.01 12.54 -5.92
N GLU A 216 -10.44 13.67 -6.33
CA GLU A 216 -11.21 14.87 -6.66
C GLU A 216 -12.07 14.73 -7.92
N PHE A 217 -11.75 13.77 -8.77
CA PHE A 217 -12.48 13.46 -10.01
C PHE A 217 -13.54 12.38 -9.85
N ALA A 218 -13.63 11.76 -8.67
CA ALA A 218 -14.62 10.73 -8.37
C ALA A 218 -16.03 11.35 -8.25
N GLU A 219 -16.99 10.73 -8.93
CA GLU A 219 -18.40 11.09 -8.87
C GLU A 219 -19.08 10.46 -7.64
N LYS A 220 -18.66 9.25 -7.26
CA LYS A 220 -19.20 8.53 -6.11
C LYS A 220 -18.08 7.88 -5.29
N PHE A 221 -17.41 8.73 -4.53
CA PHE A 221 -16.35 8.33 -3.62
C PHE A 221 -16.86 7.67 -2.33
N ILE A 222 -16.18 6.61 -1.88
CA ILE A 222 -16.40 5.98 -0.58
C ILE A 222 -15.14 6.01 0.27
N CYS A 223 -15.34 6.24 1.57
CA CYS A 223 -14.32 6.05 2.58
C CYS A 223 -14.78 4.92 3.51
N LEU A 224 -14.02 3.82 3.60
CA LEU A 224 -14.33 2.68 4.47
C LEU A 224 -13.32 2.62 5.62
N GLU A 225 -13.78 2.87 6.84
CA GLU A 225 -12.96 2.72 8.05
C GLU A 225 -12.84 1.23 8.42
N VAL A 226 -11.61 0.76 8.63
CA VAL A 226 -11.29 -0.62 9.03
C VAL A 226 -10.49 -0.65 10.33
N ALA A 227 -10.47 -1.81 10.98
CA ALA A 227 -9.72 -2.01 12.21
C ALA A 227 -8.22 -2.12 11.92
N ARG A 228 -7.43 -1.19 12.48
CA ARG A 228 -5.97 -1.13 12.26
C ARG A 228 -5.28 -2.44 12.63
N ASP A 229 -5.66 -3.00 13.78
CA ASP A 229 -5.09 -4.22 14.34
C ASP A 229 -5.36 -5.48 13.49
N VAL A 230 -6.20 -5.35 12.45
CA VAL A 230 -6.59 -6.40 11.50
C VAL A 230 -6.06 -6.13 10.09
N GLU A 231 -5.97 -4.88 9.65
CA GLU A 231 -5.72 -4.55 8.23
C GLU A 231 -4.55 -3.61 7.96
N PHE A 232 -3.87 -3.09 8.98
CA PHE A 232 -2.76 -2.15 8.77
C PHE A 232 -1.61 -2.29 9.77
N SER A 233 -0.48 -2.77 9.26
CA SER A 233 0.84 -2.67 9.91
C SER A 233 1.90 -2.47 8.84
N ALA A 234 2.50 -1.28 8.82
CA ALA A 234 3.40 -0.84 7.76
C ALA A 234 4.86 -1.21 8.04
N LEU A 235 5.63 -1.40 6.97
CA LEU A 235 7.07 -1.63 6.97
C LEU A 235 7.78 -0.49 6.24
N LYS A 236 8.24 0.52 7.00
CA LYS A 236 8.88 1.74 6.48
C LYS A 236 10.33 1.90 6.93
N ASN A 237 10.68 1.35 8.08
CA ASN A 237 11.95 1.58 8.76
C ASN A 237 12.69 0.27 9.07
N SER A 238 13.97 0.38 9.41
CA SER A 238 14.71 -0.72 10.04
C SER A 238 14.32 -0.88 11.51
N ASP A 239 14.65 -2.01 12.12
CA ASP A 239 14.34 -2.28 13.53
C ASP A 239 14.92 -1.27 14.52
N ALA A 240 15.99 -0.55 14.13
CA ALA A 240 16.55 0.52 14.94
C ALA A 240 15.53 1.64 15.26
N ALA A 241 14.54 1.86 14.38
CA ALA A 241 13.49 2.86 14.60
C ALA A 241 12.39 2.39 15.58
N LYS A 242 12.28 1.08 15.84
CA LYS A 242 11.27 0.46 16.73
C LYS A 242 9.81 0.80 16.39
N LYS A 243 9.54 1.27 15.17
CA LYS A 243 8.22 1.67 14.68
C LYS A 243 8.15 1.42 13.18
N ASP A 244 7.05 0.84 12.71
CA ASP A 244 6.82 0.51 11.31
C ASP A 244 8.03 -0.22 10.70
N CYS A 245 8.52 -1.25 11.39
CA CYS A 245 9.75 -1.98 11.10
C CYS A 245 9.50 -3.51 11.06
N PRO A 246 10.48 -4.34 10.65
CA PRO A 246 10.28 -5.78 10.53
C PRO A 246 9.72 -6.43 11.79
N SER A 247 10.24 -6.07 12.97
CA SER A 247 9.78 -6.62 14.24
C SER A 247 8.34 -6.22 14.59
N THR A 248 7.93 -4.96 14.33
CA THR A 248 6.54 -4.54 14.59
C THR A 248 5.57 -5.20 13.61
N ALA A 249 5.94 -5.30 12.33
CA ALA A 249 5.14 -5.96 11.32
C ALA A 249 4.94 -7.45 11.65
N LYS A 250 6.01 -8.16 12.02
CA LYS A 250 5.95 -9.56 12.47
C LYS A 250 5.01 -9.70 13.67
N GLU A 251 5.22 -8.89 14.72
CA GLU A 251 4.42 -8.99 15.94
C GLU A 251 2.94 -8.70 15.69
N ASP A 252 2.61 -7.73 14.84
CA ASP A 252 1.22 -7.43 14.48
C ASP A 252 0.53 -8.58 13.75
N LEU A 253 1.24 -9.27 12.85
CA LEU A 253 0.72 -10.47 12.17
C LEU A 253 0.48 -11.61 13.17
N LEU A 254 1.45 -11.90 14.03
CA LEU A 254 1.31 -12.93 15.06
C LEU A 254 0.18 -12.60 16.04
N ARG A 255 0.05 -11.33 16.43
CA ARG A 255 -1.06 -10.85 17.27
C ARG A 255 -2.41 -11.07 16.59
N LEU A 256 -2.52 -10.79 15.29
CA LEU A 256 -3.74 -11.03 14.52
C LEU A 256 -4.07 -12.54 14.48
N HIS A 257 -3.09 -13.39 14.23
CA HIS A 257 -3.31 -14.84 14.19
C HIS A 257 -3.68 -15.42 15.57
N ARG A 258 -3.10 -14.91 16.66
CA ARG A 258 -3.55 -15.24 18.02
C ARG A 258 -5.02 -14.85 18.25
N LYS A 259 -5.44 -13.69 17.73
CA LYS A 259 -6.83 -13.24 17.80
C LYS A 259 -7.76 -14.22 17.06
N TYR A 260 -7.45 -14.60 15.83
CA TYR A 260 -8.26 -15.54 15.05
C TYR A 260 -8.42 -16.92 15.73
N ILE A 261 -7.34 -17.49 16.27
CA ILE A 261 -7.42 -18.77 16.98
C ILE A 261 -8.31 -18.67 18.23
N ARG A 262 -8.19 -17.58 19.00
CA ARG A 262 -9.04 -17.35 20.18
C ARG A 262 -10.51 -17.18 19.80
N GLU A 263 -10.79 -16.45 18.73
CA GLU A 263 -12.14 -16.29 18.18
C GLU A 263 -12.73 -17.63 17.68
N ALA A 264 -11.88 -18.54 17.20
CA ALA A 264 -12.24 -19.90 16.81
C ALA A 264 -12.29 -20.93 17.96
N GLY A 265 -12.13 -20.48 19.22
CA GLY A 265 -12.27 -21.32 20.42
C GLY A 265 -11.00 -22.04 20.88
N GLY A 266 -9.83 -21.69 20.34
CA GLY A 266 -8.53 -22.17 20.81
C GLY A 266 -7.97 -21.35 21.97
N VAL A 267 -7.14 -21.97 22.81
CA VAL A 267 -6.47 -21.32 23.95
C VAL A 267 -4.99 -21.17 23.65
N ILE A 268 -4.47 -19.95 23.75
CA ILE A 268 -3.05 -19.66 23.51
C ILE A 268 -2.44 -19.14 24.80
N GLN A 269 -1.40 -19.81 25.29
CA GLN A 269 -0.59 -19.34 26.42
C GLN A 269 0.22 -18.08 26.07
N ASP A 270 0.76 -17.41 27.08
CA ASP A 270 1.56 -16.21 26.88
C ASP A 270 2.83 -16.50 26.06
N ASN A 271 3.24 -15.53 25.24
CA ASN A 271 4.47 -15.58 24.42
C ASN A 271 4.54 -16.72 23.38
N ILE A 272 3.39 -17.23 22.93
CA ILE A 272 3.35 -18.21 21.84
C ILE A 272 3.26 -17.49 20.48
N ASP A 273 4.24 -17.73 19.63
CA ASP A 273 4.20 -17.31 18.22
C ASP A 273 3.33 -18.31 17.46
N VAL A 274 2.29 -17.79 16.81
CA VAL A 274 1.41 -18.55 15.93
C VAL A 274 1.28 -17.84 14.59
N GLU A 275 1.50 -18.57 13.51
CA GLU A 275 1.34 -18.10 12.15
C GLU A 275 0.32 -18.96 11.43
N ILE A 276 -0.61 -18.33 10.72
CA ILE A 276 -1.65 -18.99 9.92
C ILE A 276 -1.34 -18.67 8.47
N SER A 277 -1.16 -19.71 7.66
CA SER A 277 -0.98 -19.55 6.22
C SER A 277 -2.26 -18.99 5.59
N PRO A 278 -2.17 -18.03 4.66
CA PRO A 278 -3.33 -17.52 3.92
C PRO A 278 -4.09 -18.58 3.12
N LEU A 279 -3.46 -19.74 2.84
CA LEU A 279 -4.10 -20.87 2.17
C LEU A 279 -4.96 -21.73 3.11
N LEU A 280 -4.77 -21.59 4.43
CA LEU A 280 -5.66 -22.17 5.43
C LEU A 280 -6.83 -21.22 5.73
N SER A 281 -6.53 -19.94 5.96
CA SER A 281 -7.52 -18.94 6.32
C SER A 281 -7.09 -17.56 5.84
N TYR A 282 -7.97 -16.88 5.10
CA TYR A 282 -7.71 -15.54 4.56
C TYR A 282 -7.90 -14.45 5.62
N GLY A 283 -8.93 -14.60 6.46
CA GLY A 283 -9.37 -13.57 7.41
C GLY A 283 -9.83 -14.12 8.76
N GLY A 284 -9.41 -15.34 9.12
CA GLY A 284 -9.76 -15.99 10.38
C GLY A 284 -10.91 -17.01 10.27
N GLU A 285 -11.52 -17.17 9.10
CA GLU A 285 -12.54 -18.19 8.84
C GLU A 285 -11.97 -19.62 8.82
N ASN A 286 -12.85 -20.61 9.03
CA ASN A 286 -12.56 -22.05 8.90
C ASN A 286 -11.45 -22.60 9.82
N LEU A 287 -11.24 -21.98 10.99
CA LEU A 287 -10.25 -22.44 11.97
C LEU A 287 -10.82 -23.33 13.07
N GLU A 288 -12.14 -23.27 13.30
CA GLU A 288 -12.79 -23.89 14.47
C GLU A 288 -12.49 -25.39 14.58
N ASP A 289 -12.63 -26.15 13.49
CA ASP A 289 -12.38 -27.61 13.48
C ASP A 289 -10.93 -27.98 13.83
N LEU A 290 -9.98 -27.05 13.63
CA LEU A 290 -8.56 -27.28 13.86
C LEU A 290 -8.12 -26.87 15.28
N VAL A 291 -8.75 -25.84 15.85
CA VAL A 291 -8.21 -25.17 17.06
C VAL A 291 -9.17 -25.18 18.25
N LYS A 292 -10.44 -25.52 18.05
CA LYS A 292 -11.43 -25.47 19.13
C LYS A 292 -11.07 -26.46 20.23
N ASN A 293 -10.99 -25.95 21.46
CA ASN A 293 -10.55 -26.68 22.66
C ASN A 293 -9.08 -27.13 22.65
N GLU A 294 -8.30 -26.75 21.64
CA GLU A 294 -6.86 -26.99 21.63
C GLU A 294 -6.13 -25.95 22.48
N VAL A 295 -5.03 -26.36 23.09
CA VAL A 295 -4.19 -25.50 23.93
C VAL A 295 -2.79 -25.40 23.36
N PHE A 296 -2.43 -24.21 22.87
CA PHE A 296 -1.12 -23.91 22.31
C PHE A 296 -0.17 -23.50 23.43
N THR A 297 0.83 -24.33 23.71
CA THR A 297 1.74 -24.19 24.87
C THR A 297 3.23 -24.08 24.51
N ILE A 298 3.65 -24.45 23.28
CA ILE A 298 5.06 -24.44 22.86
C ILE A 298 5.20 -23.74 21.51
N SER A 299 5.94 -22.62 21.48
CA SER A 299 6.22 -21.83 20.29
C SER A 299 7.35 -22.42 19.42
N PRO A 300 7.36 -22.24 18.08
CA PRO A 300 6.31 -21.61 17.26
C PRO A 300 5.31 -22.62 16.67
N PHE A 301 4.08 -22.18 16.45
CA PHE A 301 3.10 -22.92 15.63
C PHE A 301 2.92 -22.27 14.26
N HIS A 302 2.91 -23.09 13.23
CA HIS A 302 2.53 -22.67 11.89
C HIS A 302 1.36 -23.54 11.43
N LEU A 303 0.16 -22.95 11.41
CA LEU A 303 -1.05 -23.60 10.92
C LEU A 303 -1.13 -23.44 9.40
N LYS A 304 -1.13 -24.57 8.70
CA LYS A 304 -1.16 -24.64 7.23
C LYS A 304 -2.35 -25.47 6.78
N SER A 305 -2.79 -25.22 5.55
CA SER A 305 -3.74 -26.07 4.87
C SER A 305 -3.15 -27.46 4.62
N ILE A 306 -4.00 -28.49 4.65
CA ILE A 306 -3.59 -29.87 4.34
C ILE A 306 -3.00 -30.00 2.92
N TYR A 307 -3.33 -29.08 2.02
CA TYR A 307 -2.83 -29.08 0.65
C TYR A 307 -1.41 -28.50 0.53
N GLU A 308 -1.00 -27.62 1.46
CA GLU A 308 0.31 -26.96 1.39
C GLU A 308 1.49 -27.90 1.61
N SER A 309 1.31 -28.91 2.47
CA SER A 309 2.33 -29.94 2.71
C SER A 309 2.59 -30.80 1.48
N THR A 310 1.58 -30.95 0.61
CA THR A 310 1.68 -31.71 -0.65
C THR A 310 2.25 -30.88 -1.81
N THR A 311 2.09 -29.56 -1.78
CA THR A 311 2.50 -28.65 -2.86
C THR A 311 3.74 -27.82 -2.52
N ASN A 312 4.39 -28.06 -1.37
CA ASN A 312 5.49 -27.24 -0.85
C ASN A 312 5.11 -25.74 -0.71
N GLY A 313 3.88 -25.46 -0.28
CA GLY A 313 3.36 -24.10 -0.09
C GLY A 313 2.90 -23.40 -1.38
N VAL A 314 2.76 -24.12 -2.48
CA VAL A 314 2.30 -23.60 -3.78
C VAL A 314 0.78 -23.75 -3.88
N ASN A 315 0.07 -22.71 -4.35
CA ASN A 315 -1.37 -22.76 -4.54
C ASN A 315 -1.74 -23.41 -5.89
N GLY A 316 -2.13 -24.69 -5.89
CA GLY A 316 -2.60 -25.40 -7.08
C GLY A 316 -1.52 -26.07 -7.93
N ASN A 317 -1.95 -26.84 -8.93
CA ASN A 317 -1.12 -27.49 -9.95
C ASN A 317 -1.49 -26.90 -11.31
N HIS A 318 -0.85 -25.81 -11.73
CA HIS A 318 -1.08 -25.21 -13.05
C HIS A 318 0.23 -24.81 -13.71
#